data_AF-A0A7G8F2X5-F1
#
_entry.id   AF-A0A7G8F2X5-F1
#
_cell.length_a   1.000
_cell.length_b   1.000
_cell.length_c   1.000
_cell.angle_alpha   90.00
_cell.angle_beta   90.00
_cell.angle_gamma   90.00
#
_symmetry.space_group_name_H-M   'P 1'
#
loop_
_entity.id
_entity.type
_entity.pdbx_description
1 polymer ?
#
loop_
_entity_poly.entity_id
_entity_poly.type
_entity_poly.pdbx_seq_one_letter_code
_entity_poly.pdbx_strand_id
1 'polypeptide(L)' 'MQEWTDAFITNAQHELVGMIKDWKYDYGADDKACSAMLLWMVLKLNPKADIDATLLQPFDHS' A
#
# COMPACT_ATOMS: atom_id res chain seq x y z
N MET A 1 7.74 12.01 18.45
CA MET A 1 7.45 11.98 17.00
C MET A 1 8.78 11.69 16.34
N GLN A 2 8.97 10.52 15.73
CA GLN A 2 10.21 10.24 14.97
C GLN A 2 10.32 11.27 13.85
N GLU A 3 11.50 11.84 13.63
CA GLU A 3 11.73 12.73 12.50
C GLU A 3 11.53 11.94 11.20
N TRP A 4 10.83 12.56 10.24
CA TRP A 4 10.62 12.04 8.88
C TRP A 4 11.93 12.11 8.09
N THR A 5 12.91 11.32 8.52
CA THR A 5 14.21 11.18 7.87
C THR A 5 14.11 10.20 6.70
N ASP A 6 15.00 10.33 5.72
CA ASP A 6 15.06 9.41 4.58
C ASP A 6 15.21 7.95 5.02
N ALA A 7 15.96 7.69 6.10
CA ALA A 7 16.13 6.36 6.67
C ALA A 7 14.82 5.80 7.26
N PHE A 8 14.05 6.64 7.97
CA PHE A 8 12.74 6.26 8.47
C PHE A 8 11.76 5.96 7.33
N ILE A 9 11.72 6.82 6.31
CA ILE A 9 10.86 6.64 5.13
C ILE A 9 11.21 5.33 4.40
N THR A 10 12.51 5.09 4.18
CA THR A 10 12.99 3.87 3.51
C THR A 10 12.61 2.61 4.29
N ASN A 11 12.80 2.62 5.62
CA ASN A 11 12.45 1.47 6.45
C ASN A 11 10.93 1.21 6.47
N ALA A 12 10.13 2.27 6.59
CA ALA A 12 8.67 2.17 6.51
C ALA A 12 8.19 1.62 5.16
N GLN A 13 8.81 2.02 4.04
CA GLN A 13 8.52 1.46 2.72
C GLN A 13 8.86 -0.03 2.64
N HIS A 14 10.01 -0.45 3.17
CA HIS A 14 10.40 -1.86 3.21
C HIS A 14 9.42 -2.71 4.02
N GLU A 15 8.99 -2.24 5.19
CA GLU A 15 8.00 -2.93 6.03
C GLU A 15 6.64 -3.05 5.31
N LEU A 16 6.18 -1.99 4.66
CA LEU A 16 4.95 -2.01 3.86
C LEU A 16 5.02 -3.01 2.71
N VAL A 17 6.15 -3.06 1.99
CA VAL A 17 6.37 -4.04 0.90
C VAL A 17 6.40 -5.47 1.43
N GLY A 18 7.04 -5.70 2.59
CA GLY A 18 7.05 -7.00 3.26
C GLY A 18 5.65 -7.48 3.59
N MET A 19 4.84 -6.65 4.24
CA MET A 19 3.46 -6.98 4.59
C MET A 19 2.59 -7.33 3.37
N ILE A 20 2.75 -6.62 2.24
CA ILE A 20 2.02 -6.96 1.01
C ILE A 20 2.44 -8.34 0.48
N LYS A 21 3.74 -8.65 0.51
CA LYS A 21 4.27 -9.94 0.05
C LYS A 21 3.75 -11.07 0.92
N ASP A 22 3.73 -10.88 2.24
CA ASP A 22 3.19 -11.85 3.18
C ASP A 22 1.70 -12.07 2.92
N TRP A 23 0.92 -11.04 2.62
CA TRP A 23 -0.49 -11.21 2.26
C TRP A 23 -0.73 -12.00 0.97
N LYS A 24 0.08 -11.74 -0.06
CA LYS A 24 0.03 -12.51 -1.30
C LYS A 24 0.37 -13.97 -1.07
N TYR A 25 1.39 -14.23 -0.27
CA TYR A 25 1.88 -15.58 0.01
C TYR A 25 0.94 -16.37 0.94
N ASP A 26 0.52 -15.77 2.05
CA ASP A 26 -0.26 -16.43 3.10
C ASP A 26 -1.75 -16.57 2.77
N TYR A 27 -2.33 -15.58 2.07
CA TYR A 27 -3.78 -15.52 1.83
C TYR A 27 -4.16 -15.65 0.35
N GLY A 28 -3.19 -15.82 -0.54
CA GLY A 28 -3.43 -15.89 -2.00
C GLY A 28 -4.09 -14.61 -2.54
N ALA A 29 -3.87 -13.48 -1.87
CA ALA A 29 -4.47 -12.21 -2.25
C ALA A 29 -3.98 -11.79 -3.64
N ASP A 30 -4.90 -11.45 -4.53
CA ASP A 30 -4.57 -10.90 -5.84
C ASP A 30 -4.11 -9.43 -5.72
N ASP A 31 -3.53 -8.90 -6.80
CA ASP A 31 -3.00 -7.54 -6.83
C ASP A 31 -4.07 -6.49 -6.49
N LYS A 32 -5.32 -6.78 -6.82
CA LYS A 32 -6.46 -5.90 -6.55
C LYS A 32 -6.79 -5.86 -5.06
N ALA A 33 -6.80 -7.01 -4.38
CA ALA A 33 -7.00 -7.12 -2.95
C ALA A 33 -5.87 -6.42 -2.17
N CYS A 34 -4.61 -6.62 -2.58
CA CYS A 34 -3.48 -5.91 -1.99
C CYS A 34 -3.59 -4.40 -2.15
N SER A 35 -3.90 -3.92 -3.36
CA SER A 35 -4.07 -2.50 -3.66
C SER A 35 -5.22 -1.89 -2.84
N ALA A 36 -6.36 -2.58 -2.74
CA ALA A 36 -7.49 -2.12 -1.93
C ALA A 36 -7.13 -1.97 -0.45
N MET A 37 -6.37 -2.92 0.12
CA MET A 37 -5.98 -2.84 1.53
C MET A 37 -4.97 -1.71 1.79
N LEU A 38 -4.04 -1.47 0.86
CA LEU A 38 -3.12 -0.33 0.96
C LEU A 38 -3.87 1.00 0.92
N LEU A 39 -4.84 1.14 0.01
CA LEU A 39 -5.68 2.34 -0.03
C LEU A 39 -6.50 2.50 1.26
N TRP A 40 -7.04 1.41 1.80
CA TRP A 40 -7.71 1.43 3.09
C TRP A 40 -6.77 1.93 4.21
N MET A 41 -5.52 1.49 4.25
CA MET A 41 -4.53 1.97 5.21
C MET A 41 -4.22 3.46 5.03
N VAL A 42 -4.07 3.93 3.79
CA VAL A 42 -3.87 5.36 3.49
C VAL A 42 -5.06 6.18 4.01
N LEU A 43 -6.30 5.75 3.77
CA LEU A 43 -7.49 6.45 4.27
C LEU A 43 -7.59 6.44 5.80
N LYS A 44 -7.10 5.39 6.47
CA LYS A 44 -7.05 5.34 7.94
C LYS A 44 -6.01 6.29 8.52
N LEU A 45 -4.86 6.42 7.88
CA LEU A 45 -3.76 7.30 8.33
C LEU A 45 -4.02 8.76 7.97
N ASN A 46 -4.60 9.02 6.81
CA ASN A 46 -4.99 10.34 6.33
C ASN A 46 -6.41 10.31 5.76
N PRO A 47 -7.44 10.57 6.59
CA PRO A 47 -8.84 10.56 6.16
C PRO A 47 -9.21 11.59 5.08
N LYS A 48 -8.34 12.58 4.84
CA LYS A 48 -8.51 13.61 3.81
C LYS A 48 -7.67 13.34 2.56
N ALA A 49 -7.00 12.19 2.49
CA ALA A 49 -6.26 11.81 1.30
C ALA A 49 -7.21 11.75 0.10
N ASP A 50 -6.90 12.54 -0.93
CA ASP A 50 -7.54 12.41 -2.23
C ASP A 50 -6.83 11.30 -2.98
N ILE A 51 -7.54 10.19 -3.20
CA ILE A 51 -6.99 8.99 -3.80
C ILE A 51 -7.65 8.82 -5.16
N ASP A 52 -6.83 8.89 -6.21
CA ASP A 52 -7.29 8.61 -7.56
C ASP A 52 -7.74 7.15 -7.68
N ALA A 53 -9.06 6.95 -7.84
CA ALA A 53 -9.67 5.64 -7.95
C ALA A 53 -9.22 4.87 -9.21
N THR A 54 -8.61 5.55 -10.19
CA THR A 54 -8.03 4.89 -11.36
C THR A 54 -6.83 4.00 -11.00
N LEU A 55 -6.19 4.25 -9.85
CA LEU A 55 -5.10 3.41 -9.31
C LEU A 55 -5.56 1.98 -8.93
N LEU A 56 -6.88 1.74 -8.86
CA LEU A 56 -7.46 0.41 -8.61
C LEU A 56 -7.87 -0.33 -9.88
N GLN A 57 -7.75 0.31 -11.05
CA GLN A 57 -8.02 -0.36 -12.30
C GLN A 57 -6.91 -1.40 -12.57
N PRO A 58 -7.25 -2.58 -13.12
CA PRO A 58 -6.24 -3.50 -13.60
C PRO A 58 -5.33 -2.73 -14.57
N PHE A 59 -4.01 -2.87 -14.44
CA PHE A 59 -3.12 -2.45 -15.51
C PHE A 59 -3.46 -3.30 -16.73
N ASP A 60 -4.26 -2.76 -17.65
CA ASP A 60 -4.47 -3.34 -18.96
C ASP A 60 -3.13 -3.28 -19.69
N HIS A 61 -2.31 -4.32 -19.52
CA HIS A 61 -1.17 -4.58 -20.37
C HIS A 61 -1.74 -5.03 -21.73
N SER A 62 -1.88 -4.07 -22.65
CA SER A 62 -1.89 -4.36 -24.09
C SER A 62 -0.49 -4.70 -24.58
#